data_AF-A0A521L334-F1
#
_entry.id   AF-A0A521L334-F1
#
_cell.length_a   1.000
_cell.length_b   1.000
_cell.length_c   1.000
_cell.angle_alpha   90.00
_cell.angle_beta   90.00
_cell.angle_gamma   90.00
#
_symmetry.space_group_name_H-M   'P 1'
#
loop_
_entity.id
_entity.type
_entity.pdbx_description
1 polymer ?
#
loop_
_entity_poly.entity_id
_entity_poly.type
_entity_poly.pdbx_seq_one_letter_code
_entity_poly.pdbx_strand_id
1 'polypeptide(L)'
;MPSRQSDSDRLPLSPASHSIGESFRIKIVQTLKKVPYDLRVAALKEASYNVLRLPRDRVYLDFATTRGNSGLTDKQLSALMIGDEAYAGSVNFYALEATCREIFGKRYTIPTHQGRGAEHLILRGLLQPGQRLATNGNLNT
;
A
#
# COMPACT_ATOMS: atom_id res chain seq x y z
N MET A 1 33.61 32.03 17.01
CA MET A 1 32.51 32.75 16.35
C MET A 1 32.37 32.17 14.94
N PRO A 2 31.36 31.34 14.64
CA PRO A 2 31.20 30.83 13.28
C PRO A 2 30.68 31.95 12.37
N SER A 3 31.38 32.16 11.26
CA SER A 3 31.10 33.17 10.25
C SER A 3 29.71 32.98 9.65
N ARG A 4 28.94 34.08 9.56
CA ARG A 4 27.69 34.12 8.79
C ARG A 4 28.02 33.84 7.32
N GLN A 5 27.57 32.71 6.79
CA GLN A 5 27.53 32.49 5.33
C GLN A 5 26.68 33.61 4.70
N SER A 6 27.23 34.25 3.67
CA SER A 6 26.55 35.33 2.94
C SER A 6 25.37 34.77 2.14
N ASP A 7 24.29 35.55 2.07
CA ASP A 7 23.06 35.19 1.35
C ASP A 7 23.26 34.94 -0.17
N SER A 8 24.47 35.15 -0.69
CA SER A 8 24.88 34.86 -2.06
C SER A 8 25.05 33.37 -2.39
N ASP A 9 25.16 32.49 -1.38
CA ASP A 9 25.41 31.05 -1.58
C ASP A 9 24.13 30.21 -1.64
N ARG A 10 22.95 30.85 -1.57
CA ARG A 10 21.67 30.14 -1.69
C ARG A 10 21.32 29.94 -3.16
N LEU A 11 21.35 28.68 -3.61
CA LEU A 11 20.79 28.26 -4.90
C LEU A 11 19.38 28.86 -5.07
N PRO A 12 19.02 29.37 -6.26
CA PRO A 12 17.70 29.95 -6.49
C PRO A 12 16.61 28.91 -6.21
N LEU A 13 15.71 29.23 -5.27
CA LEU A 13 14.54 28.40 -4.98
C LEU A 13 13.68 28.32 -6.24
N SER A 14 13.46 27.08 -6.71
CA SER A 14 12.58 26.73 -7.84
C SER A 14 11.21 27.41 -7.73
N PRO A 15 10.54 27.80 -8.85
CA PRO A 15 9.32 28.59 -8.80
C PRO A 15 8.20 27.83 -8.07
N ALA A 16 7.76 28.41 -6.96
CA ALA A 16 6.57 28.04 -6.17
C ALA A 16 6.46 26.56 -5.77
N SER A 17 7.22 26.18 -4.74
CA SER A 17 6.85 25.07 -3.85
C SER A 17 5.52 25.40 -3.16
N HIS A 18 4.40 25.19 -3.84
CA HIS A 18 3.10 25.15 -3.18
C HIS A 18 3.21 24.05 -2.10
N SER A 19 3.02 24.43 -0.84
CA SER A 19 2.69 23.43 0.17
C SER A 19 1.40 22.76 -0.29
N ILE A 20 1.52 21.55 -0.82
CA ILE A 20 0.38 20.72 -1.19
C ILE A 20 -0.20 20.24 0.14
N GLY A 21 -1.12 21.01 0.71
CA GLY A 21 -1.95 20.51 1.80
C GLY A 21 -2.67 19.24 1.34
N GLU A 22 -2.84 18.28 2.24
CA GLU A 22 -3.52 17.03 1.91
C GLU A 22 -4.93 17.32 1.39
N SER A 23 -5.30 16.72 0.26
CA SER A 23 -6.64 16.87 -0.34
C SER A 23 -7.74 16.09 0.39
N PHE A 24 -7.55 15.84 1.69
CA PHE A 24 -8.49 15.14 2.57
C PHE A 24 -8.35 15.66 4.01
N ARG A 25 -9.37 15.37 4.83
CA ARG A 25 -9.32 15.61 6.28
C ARG A 25 -9.25 14.28 7.02
N ILE A 26 -8.53 14.26 8.13
CA ILE A 26 -8.41 13.07 8.98
C ILE A 26 -9.75 12.85 9.70
N LYS A 27 -10.35 11.66 9.52
CA LYS A 27 -11.61 11.26 10.17
C LYS A 27 -11.40 10.27 11.31
N ILE A 28 -10.48 9.31 11.13
CA ILE A 28 -10.15 8.26 12.08
C ILE A 28 -8.63 8.23 12.24
N VAL A 29 -8.16 8.05 13.47
CA VAL A 29 -6.73 7.95 13.81
C VAL A 29 -6.41 6.62 14.49
N GLN A 30 -5.23 6.09 14.21
CA GLN A 30 -4.62 5.03 15.02
C GLN A 30 -3.52 5.66 15.88
N THR A 31 -3.64 5.54 17.21
CA THR A 31 -2.64 6.10 18.13
C THR A 31 -1.30 5.38 18.00
N LEU A 32 -0.23 6.14 17.79
CA LEU A 32 1.13 5.63 17.74
C LEU A 32 1.83 5.81 19.09
N LYS A 33 2.65 4.83 19.48
CA LYS A 33 3.46 4.88 20.70
C LYS A 33 4.93 5.07 20.33
N LYS A 34 5.57 6.13 20.85
CA LYS A 34 7.02 6.31 20.68
C LYS A 34 7.75 5.20 21.43
N VAL A 35 8.72 4.59 20.78
CA VAL A 35 9.53 3.50 21.36
C VAL A 35 10.87 4.08 21.82
N PRO A 36 11.22 3.96 23.11
CA PRO A 36 12.52 4.35 23.66
C PRO A 36 13.69 3.71 22.90
N TYR A 37 14.84 4.41 22.86
CA TYR A 37 15.99 3.99 22.06
C TYR A 37 16.54 2.62 22.48
N ASP A 38 16.70 2.41 23.78
CA ASP A 38 17.16 1.16 24.41
C ASP A 38 16.25 -0.03 24.03
N LEU A 39 14.94 0.16 24.07
CA LEU A 39 13.97 -0.86 23.66
C LEU A 39 14.05 -1.17 22.16
N ARG A 40 14.32 -0.18 21.31
CA ARG A 40 14.53 -0.43 19.87
C ARG A 40 15.81 -1.23 19.63
N VAL A 41 16.89 -0.92 20.33
CA VAL A 41 18.17 -1.64 20.21
C VAL A 41 18.02 -3.09 20.67
N ALA A 42 17.33 -3.34 21.78
CA ALA A 42 17.03 -4.69 22.25
C ALA A 42 16.18 -5.48 21.24
N ALA A 43 15.08 -4.88 20.76
CA ALA A 43 14.20 -5.51 19.77
C ALA A 43 14.93 -5.85 18.46
N LEU A 44 15.84 -4.99 17.99
CA LEU A 44 16.66 -5.27 16.81
C LEU A 44 17.61 -6.45 17.03
N LYS A 45 18.25 -6.55 18.21
CA LYS A 45 19.11 -7.69 18.55
C LYS A 45 18.31 -8.99 18.60
N GLU A 46 17.15 -8.99 19.27
CA GLU A 46 16.23 -10.14 19.34
C GLU A 46 15.74 -10.56 17.96
N ALA A 47 15.45 -9.60 17.09
CA ALA A 47 15.08 -9.83 15.70
C ALA A 47 16.26 -10.27 14.80
N SER A 48 17.46 -10.45 15.36
CA SER A 48 18.69 -10.75 14.61
C SER A 48 18.95 -9.73 13.50
N TYR A 49 18.65 -8.46 13.77
CA TYR A 49 18.74 -7.32 12.86
C TYR A 49 17.89 -7.44 11.58
N ASN A 50 16.93 -8.37 11.54
CA ASN A 50 15.94 -8.45 10.49
C ASN A 50 14.68 -7.66 10.87
N VAL A 51 14.49 -6.50 10.27
CA VAL A 51 13.37 -5.59 10.57
C VAL A 51 12.00 -6.20 10.31
N LEU A 52 11.89 -7.18 9.41
CA LEU A 52 10.63 -7.89 9.13
C LEU A 52 10.20 -8.82 10.28
N ARG A 53 11.09 -9.06 11.25
CA ARG A 53 10.80 -9.85 12.45
C ARG A 53 10.50 -8.97 13.67
N LEU A 54 10.53 -7.64 13.52
CA LEU A 54 10.20 -6.74 14.62
C LEU A 54 8.70 -6.87 14.96
N PRO A 55 8.35 -7.00 16.25
CA PRO A 55 6.95 -6.93 16.66
C PRO A 55 6.42 -5.50 16.47
N ARG A 56 5.13 -5.39 16.12
CA ARG A 56 4.48 -4.13 15.70
C ARG A 56 4.58 -3.03 16.76
N ASP A 57 4.53 -3.38 18.04
CA ASP A 57 4.61 -2.43 19.15
C ASP A 57 6.02 -1.83 19.36
N ARG A 58 7.03 -2.36 18.66
CA ARG A 58 8.40 -1.83 18.62
C ARG A 58 8.67 -0.97 17.39
N VAL A 59 7.65 -0.75 16.55
CA VAL A 59 7.72 0.07 15.34
C VAL A 59 6.84 1.32 15.53
N TYR A 60 7.44 2.50 15.42
CA TYR A 60 6.70 3.77 15.53
C TYR A 60 6.07 4.19 14.20
N LEU A 61 6.85 4.14 13.11
CA LEU A 61 6.40 4.37 11.75
C LEU A 61 6.81 3.16 10.91
N ASP A 62 5.85 2.56 10.22
CA ASP A 62 6.07 1.36 9.41
C ASP A 62 6.10 1.72 7.92
N PHE A 63 7.26 1.51 7.31
CA PHE A 63 7.50 1.71 5.88
C PHE A 63 7.90 0.40 5.18
N ALA A 64 7.68 -0.77 5.81
CA ALA A 64 8.13 -2.06 5.29
C ALA A 64 7.38 -2.45 4.00
N THR A 65 6.13 -2.02 3.84
CA THR A 65 5.31 -2.27 2.65
C THR A 65 4.21 -1.22 2.49
N THR A 66 3.87 -0.90 1.25
CA THR A 66 2.70 -0.08 0.90
C THR A 66 1.44 -0.92 0.66
N ARG A 67 1.55 -2.26 0.70
CA ARG A 67 0.44 -3.18 0.41
C ARG A 67 -0.38 -3.42 1.68
N GLY A 68 -1.66 -3.01 1.65
CA GLY A 68 -2.62 -3.30 2.73
C GLY A 68 -2.58 -2.36 3.94
N ASN A 69 -1.74 -1.32 3.91
CA ASN A 69 -1.54 -0.41 5.04
C ASN A 69 -2.18 0.98 4.85
N SER A 70 -3.09 1.12 3.87
CA SER A 70 -3.74 2.40 3.54
C SER A 70 -4.87 2.75 4.50
N GLY A 71 -5.08 4.05 4.75
CA GLY A 71 -6.30 4.55 5.35
C GLY A 71 -7.47 4.47 4.38
N LEU A 72 -8.64 4.05 4.85
CA LEU A 72 -9.88 4.04 4.07
C LEU A 72 -10.62 5.37 4.19
N THR A 73 -11.27 5.78 3.10
CA THR A 73 -12.22 6.90 3.11
C THR A 73 -13.47 6.51 3.92
N ASP A 74 -14.24 7.51 4.33
CA ASP A 74 -15.51 7.25 5.01
C ASP A 74 -16.54 6.55 4.14
N LYS A 75 -16.56 6.83 2.83
CA LYS A 75 -17.38 6.10 1.85
C LYS A 75 -17.01 4.61 1.78
N GLN A 76 -15.71 4.29 1.80
CA GLN A 76 -15.25 2.90 1.81
C GLN A 76 -15.62 2.21 3.13
N LEU A 77 -15.45 2.89 4.27
CA LEU A 77 -15.89 2.35 5.57
C LEU A 77 -17.41 2.12 5.63
N SER A 78 -18.21 3.03 5.09
CA SER A 78 -19.66 2.82 5.02
C SER A 78 -20.03 1.64 4.11
N ALA A 79 -19.33 1.48 2.98
CA ALA A 79 -19.55 0.36 2.07
C ALA A 79 -19.27 -1.00 2.73
N LEU A 80 -18.25 -1.08 3.61
CA LEU A 80 -17.97 -2.28 4.40
C LEU A 80 -19.12 -2.63 5.35
N MET A 81 -19.87 -1.65 5.86
CA MET A 81 -20.98 -1.89 6.80
C MET A 81 -22.26 -2.37 6.12
N ILE A 82 -22.35 -2.25 4.79
CA ILE A 82 -23.52 -2.64 3.98
C ILE A 82 -23.14 -3.71 2.94
N GLY A 83 -22.08 -4.47 3.21
CA GLY A 83 -21.66 -5.58 2.36
C GLY A 83 -22.76 -6.65 2.24
N ASP A 84 -23.03 -7.08 1.02
CA ASP A 84 -23.85 -8.24 0.70
C ASP A 84 -22.94 -9.48 0.64
N GLU A 85 -23.04 -10.28 1.70
CA GLU A 85 -22.26 -11.49 1.93
C GLU A 85 -22.87 -12.74 1.26
N ALA A 86 -23.75 -12.55 0.26
CA ALA A 86 -24.28 -13.66 -0.52
C ALA A 86 -23.17 -14.45 -1.22
N TYR A 87 -23.22 -15.79 -1.08
CA TYR A 87 -22.24 -16.70 -1.66
C TYR A 87 -22.15 -16.62 -3.19
N ALA A 88 -23.28 -16.37 -3.85
CA ALA A 88 -23.36 -16.18 -5.30
C ALA A 88 -24.34 -15.05 -5.61
N GLY A 89 -23.97 -14.20 -6.57
CA GLY A 89 -24.82 -13.08 -7.01
C GLY A 89 -24.79 -11.87 -6.09
N SER A 90 -23.72 -11.68 -5.30
CA SER A 90 -23.56 -10.48 -4.45
C SER A 90 -23.67 -9.19 -5.27
N VAL A 91 -24.46 -8.23 -4.79
CA VAL A 91 -24.57 -6.91 -5.44
C VAL A 91 -23.23 -6.17 -5.47
N ASN A 92 -22.33 -6.43 -4.51
CA ASN A 92 -21.00 -5.83 -4.48
C ASN A 92 -20.11 -6.35 -5.60
N PHE A 93 -20.27 -7.62 -6.00
CA PHE A 93 -19.55 -8.17 -7.15
C PHE A 93 -19.95 -7.46 -8.45
N TYR A 94 -21.24 -7.25 -8.68
CA TYR A 94 -21.71 -6.55 -9.89
C TYR A 94 -21.23 -5.09 -9.92
N ALA A 95 -21.20 -4.41 -8.77
CA ALA A 95 -20.62 -3.05 -8.67
C ALA A 95 -19.11 -3.04 -8.99
N LEU A 96 -18.35 -4.02 -8.49
CA LEU A 96 -16.94 -4.19 -8.81
C LEU A 96 -16.73 -4.46 -10.30
N GLU A 97 -17.48 -5.39 -10.88
CA GLU A 97 -17.40 -5.74 -12.29
C GLU A 97 -17.68 -4.53 -13.20
N ALA A 98 -18.74 -3.77 -12.90
CA ALA A 98 -19.09 -2.55 -13.64
C ALA A 98 -17.96 -1.52 -13.57
N THR A 99 -17.40 -1.29 -12.38
CA THR A 99 -16.27 -0.37 -12.18
C THR A 99 -15.02 -0.82 -12.94
N CYS A 100 -14.68 -2.11 -12.89
CA CYS A 100 -13.56 -2.65 -13.65
C CYS A 100 -13.75 -2.49 -15.16
N ARG A 101 -14.98 -2.67 -15.66
CA ARG A 101 -15.32 -2.45 -17.06
C ARG A 101 -15.19 -0.98 -17.47
N GLU A 102 -15.67 -0.06 -16.63
CA GLU A 102 -15.56 1.38 -16.86
C GLU A 102 -14.10 1.84 -16.91
N ILE A 103 -13.29 1.47 -15.92
CA ILE A 103 -11.91 1.95 -15.78
C ILE A 103 -10.96 1.25 -16.76
N PHE A 104 -11.07 -0.08 -16.91
CA PHE A 104 -10.11 -0.88 -17.65
C PHE A 104 -10.61 -1.39 -19.01
N GLY A 105 -11.89 -1.22 -19.34
CA GLY A 105 -12.49 -1.67 -20.59
C GLY A 105 -12.52 -3.20 -20.76
N LYS A 106 -12.39 -3.98 -19.69
CA LYS A 106 -12.33 -5.45 -19.76
C LYS A 106 -13.74 -6.05 -19.73
N ARG A 107 -13.94 -7.07 -20.58
CA ARG A 107 -15.23 -7.77 -20.69
C ARG A 107 -15.57 -8.59 -19.45
N TYR A 108 -14.58 -9.27 -18.88
CA TYR A 108 -14.72 -10.19 -17.77
C TYR A 108 -13.89 -9.75 -16.57
N THR A 109 -14.44 -9.96 -15.36
CA THR A 109 -13.75 -9.70 -14.09
C THR A 109 -13.83 -10.94 -13.22
N ILE A 110 -12.70 -11.37 -12.67
CA ILE A 110 -12.62 -12.48 -11.70
C ILE A 110 -11.95 -11.91 -10.44
N PRO A 111 -12.70 -11.69 -9.35
CA PRO A 111 -12.12 -11.21 -8.11
C PRO A 111 -11.25 -12.31 -7.48
N THR A 112 -10.15 -11.89 -6.85
CA THR A 112 -9.29 -12.75 -6.04
C THR A 112 -8.97 -12.01 -4.75
N HIS A 113 -8.52 -12.71 -3.72
CA HIS A 113 -8.22 -12.08 -2.43
C HIS A 113 -7.07 -11.06 -2.52
N GLN A 114 -6.13 -11.25 -3.44
CA GLN A 114 -5.02 -10.33 -3.72
C GLN A 114 -4.32 -10.67 -5.05
N GLY A 115 -3.38 -9.81 -5.47
CA GLY A 115 -2.64 -9.95 -6.73
C GLY A 115 -2.01 -11.32 -6.99
N ARG A 116 -1.38 -11.95 -5.98
CA ARG A 116 -0.79 -13.29 -6.15
C ARG A 116 -1.82 -14.38 -6.50
N GLY A 117 -3.07 -14.25 -6.06
CA GLY A 117 -4.14 -15.16 -6.44
C GLY A 117 -4.50 -15.02 -7.92
N ALA A 118 -4.59 -13.77 -8.40
CA ALA A 118 -4.81 -13.50 -9.82
C ALA A 118 -3.65 -13.99 -10.70
N GLU A 119 -2.41 -13.75 -10.29
CA GLU A 119 -1.21 -14.27 -10.98
C GLU A 119 -1.26 -15.80 -11.08
N HIS A 120 -1.57 -16.49 -9.98
CA HIS A 120 -1.65 -17.95 -9.97
C HIS A 120 -2.68 -18.47 -11.00
N LEU A 121 -3.90 -17.92 -11.00
CA LEU A 121 -4.95 -18.34 -11.93
C LEU A 121 -4.56 -18.09 -13.39
N ILE A 122 -4.03 -16.91 -13.70
CA ILE A 122 -3.64 -16.54 -15.07
C ILE A 122 -2.49 -17.41 -15.56
N LEU A 123 -1.44 -17.58 -14.76
CA LEU A 123 -0.27 -18.37 -15.16
C LEU A 123 -0.63 -19.84 -15.36
N ARG A 124 -1.46 -20.43 -14.48
CA ARG A 124 -1.90 -21.81 -14.60
C ARG A 124 -2.90 -22.02 -15.74
N GLY A 125 -3.72 -21.02 -16.05
CA GLY A 125 -4.69 -21.09 -17.13
C GLY A 125 -4.10 -20.86 -18.52
N LEU A 126 -3.01 -20.09 -18.63
CA LEU A 126 -2.45 -19.66 -19.92
C LEU A 126 -1.12 -20.33 -20.30
N LEU A 127 -0.27 -20.69 -19.33
CA LEU A 127 1.05 -21.27 -19.63
C LEU A 127 1.01 -22.81 -19.65
N GLN A 128 1.66 -23.38 -20.65
CA GLN A 128 1.91 -24.81 -20.76
C GLN A 128 3.39 -25.13 -20.50
N PRO A 129 3.71 -26.38 -20.09
CA PRO A 129 5.09 -26.81 -19.94
C PRO A 129 5.94 -26.53 -21.20
N GLY A 130 7.11 -25.95 -21.02
CA GLY A 130 8.03 -25.58 -22.10
C GLY A 130 7.84 -24.17 -22.68
N GLN A 131 6.74 -23.49 -22.35
CA GLN A 131 6.54 -22.09 -22.74
C GLN A 131 7.34 -21.13 -21.85
N ARG A 132 7.69 -19.96 -22.40
CA ARG A 132 8.41 -18.89 -21.70
C ARG A 132 7.51 -17.66 -21.58
N LEU A 133 7.54 -17.02 -20.42
CA LEU A 133 6.85 -15.75 -20.18
C LEU A 133 7.86 -14.60 -20.29
N ALA A 134 7.60 -13.66 -21.20
CA ALA A 134 8.34 -12.41 -21.27
C ALA A 134 7.67 -11.35 -20.37
N THR A 135 8.47 -10.64 -19.58
CA THR A 135 8.01 -9.60 -18.65
C THR A 135 9.08 -8.50 -18.52
N ASN A 136 8.67 -7.27 -18.25
CA ASN A 136 9.54 -6.11 -18.03
C ASN A 136 9.97 -5.94 -16.55
N GLY A 137 9.69 -6.93 -15.71
CA GLY A 137 10.07 -6.99 -14.30
C GLY A 137 9.71 -8.34 -13.68
N ASN A 138 10.04 -8.56 -12.42
CA ASN A 138 9.73 -9.84 -11.77
C ASN A 138 8.22 -9.96 -11.49
N LEU A 139 7.58 -11.00 -12.06
CA LEU A 139 6.42 -11.59 -11.40
C LEU A 139 6.94 -12.25 -10.11
N ASN A 140 6.26 -12.03 -8.99
CA ASN A 140 6.61 -12.69 -7.73
C ASN A 140 6.07 -14.13 -7.76
N THR A 141 6.56 -14.94 -8.70
CA THR A 141 6.34 -16.40 -8.76
C THR A 141 7.12 -17.08 -7.66
#